data_AF-J2GF51-F1
#
_entry.id   AF-J2GF51-F1
#
_cell.length_a   1.000
_cell.length_b   1.000
_cell.length_c   1.000
_cell.angle_alpha   90.00
_cell.angle_beta   90.00
_cell.angle_gamma   90.00
#
_symmetry.space_group_name_H-M   'P 1'
#
loop_
_entity.id
_entity.type
_entity.pdbx_description
1 polymer ?
#
loop_
_entity_poly.entity_id
_entity_poly.type
_entity_poly.pdbx_seq_one_letter_code
_entity_poly.pdbx_strand_id
1 'polypeptide(L)' 'MLGEQDRADRFLSLTGLTPEDLRASLGEPSTLAAVQEFLCQHEPDLLGAADALGVSPQTLVAAREGLGA' A
#
# COMPACT_ATOMS: atom_id res chain seq x y z
N MET A 1 -10.82 13.34 -3.58
CA MET A 1 -9.66 13.74 -4.40
C MET A 1 -8.48 14.30 -3.59
N LEU A 2 -8.71 15.06 -2.49
CA LEU A 2 -7.60 15.56 -1.65
C LEU A 2 -6.85 14.45 -0.87
N GLY A 3 -7.58 13.49 -0.31
CA GLY A 3 -7.00 12.42 0.53
C GLY A 3 -6.11 11.42 -0.21
N GLU A 4 -6.39 11.13 -1.49
CA GLU A 4 -5.56 10.20 -2.26
C GLU A 4 -4.22 10.81 -2.68
N GLN A 5 -4.19 12.11 -2.97
CA GLN A 5 -2.95 12.81 -3.31
C GLN A 5 -2.03 12.96 -2.10
N ASP A 6 -2.58 13.29 -0.93
CA ASP A 6 -1.83 13.38 0.33
C ASP A 6 -1.25 12.01 0.74
N ARG A 7 -2.08 10.96 0.61
CA ARG A 7 -1.68 9.57 0.86
C ARG A 7 -0.54 9.14 -0.08
N ALA A 8 -0.63 9.46 -1.37
CA ALA A 8 0.42 9.13 -2.33
C ALA A 8 1.73 9.86 -2.03
N ASP A 9 1.68 11.16 -1.72
CA ASP A 9 2.87 11.95 -1.36
C ASP A 9 3.56 11.42 -0.09
N ARG A 10 2.77 11.07 0.93
CA ARG A 10 3.28 10.46 2.16
C ARG A 10 3.92 9.10 1.90
N PHE A 11 3.30 8.25 1.08
CA PHE A 11 3.84 6.94 0.73
C PHE A 11 5.19 7.05 0.02
N LEU A 12 5.30 7.94 -0.97
CA LEU A 12 6.56 8.19 -1.68
C LEU A 12 7.63 8.77 -0.74
N SER A 13 7.26 9.71 0.14
CA SER A 13 8.16 10.26 1.16
C SER A 13 8.67 9.22 2.16
N LEU A 14 7.83 8.26 2.56
CA LEU A 14 8.20 7.21 3.52
C LEU A 14 9.05 6.11 2.91
N THR A 15 8.75 5.72 1.66
CA THR A 15 9.47 4.64 0.96
C THR A 15 10.71 5.13 0.23
N GLY A 16 10.85 6.45 0.03
CA GLY A 16 11.90 7.05 -0.78
C GLY A 16 11.75 6.78 -2.28
N LEU A 17 10.64 6.17 -2.71
CA LEU A 17 10.37 5.87 -4.11
C LEU A 17 9.86 7.11 -4.83
N THR A 18 10.19 7.21 -6.11
CA THR A 18 9.53 8.15 -7.02
C THR A 18 8.30 7.49 -7.67
N PRO A 19 7.38 8.25 -8.30
CA PRO A 19 6.26 7.69 -9.03
C PRO A 19 6.67 6.76 -10.20
N GLU A 20 7.85 6.98 -10.78
CA GLU A 20 8.40 6.13 -11.84
C GLU A 20 8.97 4.83 -11.27
N ASP A 21 9.75 4.90 -10.18
CA ASP A 21 10.25 3.71 -9.47
C ASP A 21 9.09 2.85 -8.98
N LEU A 22 8.07 3.46 -8.38
CA LEU A 22 6.89 2.75 -7.92
C LEU A 22 6.22 1.98 -9.05
N ARG A 23 6.07 2.59 -10.25
CA ARG A 23 5.50 1.92 -11.42
C ARG A 23 6.38 0.79 -11.94
N ALA A 24 7.69 0.99 -11.95
CA ALA A 24 8.66 -0.02 -12.37
C ALA A 24 8.68 -1.23 -11.42
N SER A 25 8.45 -1.01 -10.13
CA SER A 25 8.49 -2.04 -9.09
C SER A 25 7.12 -2.61 -8.72
N LEU A 26 6.03 -2.33 -9.47
CA LEU A 26 4.69 -2.88 -9.18
C LEU A 26 4.63 -4.41 -9.16
N GLY A 27 5.59 -5.09 -9.79
CA GLY A 27 5.71 -6.55 -9.78
C GLY A 27 6.62 -7.10 -8.69
N GLU A 28 7.33 -6.24 -7.95
CA GLU A 28 8.29 -6.66 -6.93
C GLU A 28 7.56 -6.95 -5.61
N PRO A 29 7.74 -8.14 -5.02
CA PRO A 29 7.10 -8.49 -3.74
C PRO A 29 7.50 -7.53 -2.61
N SER A 30 8.74 -7.01 -2.63
CA SER A 30 9.22 -6.01 -1.68
C SER A 30 8.42 -4.70 -1.74
N THR A 31 8.06 -4.25 -2.94
CA THR A 31 7.24 -3.04 -3.12
C THR A 31 5.81 -3.27 -2.67
N LEU A 32 5.23 -4.43 -2.99
CA LEU A 32 3.91 -4.82 -2.52
C LEU A 32 3.85 -4.90 -0.97
N ALA A 33 4.92 -5.40 -0.34
CA ALA A 33 5.04 -5.44 1.12
C ALA A 33 5.11 -4.03 1.72
N ALA A 34 5.88 -3.11 1.12
CA ALA A 34 5.95 -1.72 1.57
C ALA A 34 4.61 -0.99 1.46
N VAL A 35 3.86 -1.20 0.36
CA VAL A 35 2.50 -0.64 0.19
C VAL A 35 1.56 -1.18 1.28
N GLN A 36 1.60 -2.47 1.57
CA GLN A 36 0.79 -3.05 2.62
C GLN A 36 1.15 -2.56 4.02
N GLU A 37 2.44 -2.39 4.32
CA GLU A 37 2.87 -1.81 5.58
C GLU A 37 2.33 -0.40 5.76
N PHE A 38 2.44 0.43 4.71
CA PHE A 38 1.88 1.78 4.70
C PHE A 38 0.36 1.79 4.95
N LEU A 39 -0.41 0.92 4.28
CA LEU A 39 -1.85 0.81 4.51
C LEU A 39 -2.15 0.37 5.96
N CYS A 40 -1.38 -0.57 6.51
CA CYS A 40 -1.57 -1.04 7.88
C CYS A 40 -1.23 0.02 8.94
N GLN A 41 -0.37 0.99 8.62
CA GLN A 41 -0.03 2.12 9.50
C GLN A 41 -1.19 3.12 9.63
N HIS A 42 -2.20 3.08 8.74
CA HIS A 42 -3.35 3.96 8.79
C HIS A 42 -4.66 3.20 8.51
N GLU A 43 -5.41 2.92 9.57
CA GLU A 43 -6.69 2.18 9.51
C GLU A 43 -7.67 2.68 8.42
N PRO A 44 -7.93 3.98 8.24
CA PRO A 44 -8.87 4.41 7.19
C PRO A 44 -8.32 4.22 5.77
N ASP A 45 -6.99 4.16 5.58
CA ASP A 45 -6.40 3.81 4.29
C ASP A 45 -6.52 2.32 4.02
N LEU A 46 -6.31 1.49 5.04
CA LEU A 46 -6.55 0.04 4.97
C LEU A 46 -8.01 -0.26 4.61
N LEU A 47 -8.96 0.40 5.29
CA LEU A 47 -10.39 0.24 5.01
C LEU A 47 -10.76 0.74 3.61
N GLY A 48 -10.20 1.89 3.18
CA GLY A 48 -10.43 2.40 1.83
C GLY A 48 -9.84 1.52 0.74
N ALA A 49 -8.67 0.93 0.96
CA ALA A 49 -8.06 -0.02 0.04
C ALA A 49 -8.87 -1.34 -0.02
N ALA A 50 -9.33 -1.82 1.13
CA ALA A 50 -10.20 -3.00 1.23
C ALA A 50 -11.52 -2.79 0.45
N ASP A 51 -12.16 -1.64 0.64
CA ASP A 51 -13.38 -1.23 -0.07
C ASP A 51 -13.14 -1.14 -1.59
N ALA A 52 -12.07 -0.46 -2.02
CA ALA A 52 -11.73 -0.31 -3.43
C ALA A 52 -11.41 -1.64 -4.13
N LEU A 53 -10.81 -2.58 -3.40
CA LEU A 53 -10.49 -3.92 -3.90
C LEU A 53 -11.65 -4.92 -3.72
N GLY A 54 -12.72 -4.54 -3.02
CA GLY A 54 -13.85 -5.42 -2.70
C GLY A 54 -13.49 -6.62 -1.82
N VAL A 55 -12.45 -6.47 -0.98
CA VAL A 55 -11.97 -7.53 -0.08
C VAL A 55 -12.07 -7.10 1.38
N SER A 56 -12.07 -8.05 2.30
CA SER A 56 -11.99 -7.71 3.73
C SER A 56 -10.61 -7.13 4.07
N PRO A 57 -10.51 -6.16 5.00
CA PRO A 57 -9.22 -5.62 5.46
C PRO A 57 -8.31 -6.71 6.06
N GLN A 58 -8.90 -7.75 6.65
CA GLN A 58 -8.18 -8.93 7.13
C GLN A 58 -7.45 -9.68 6.00
N THR A 59 -8.00 -9.68 4.78
CA THR A 59 -7.37 -10.29 3.60
C THR A 59 -6.12 -9.51 3.18
N LEU A 60 -6.16 -8.18 3.27
CA LEU A 60 -4.99 -7.32 2.99
C LEU A 60 -3.87 -7.54 4.02
N VAL A 61 -4.22 -7.66 5.30
CA VAL A 61 -3.26 -7.96 6.37
C VAL A 61 -2.67 -9.36 6.20
N ALA A 62 -3.49 -10.36 5.84
CA ALA A 62 -3.03 -11.73 5.61
C ALA A 62 -2.12 -11.85 4.37
N ALA A 63 -2.38 -11.05 3.32
CA ALA A 63 -1.51 -10.99 2.14
C ALA A 63 -0.08 -10.57 2.49
N ARG A 64 0.12 -9.82 3.57
CA ARG A 64 1.44 -9.40 4.07
C ARG A 64 2.27 -10.57 4.54
N GLU A 65 1.61 -11.49 5.24
CA GLU A 65 2.26 -12.67 5.78
C GLU A 65 2.72 -13.61 4.66
N GLY A 66 2.09 -13.55 3.48
CA GLY A 66 2.52 -14.28 2.28
C GLY A 66 3.62 -13.61 1.47
N LEU A 67 3.87 -12.30 1.64
CA LEU A 67 4.89 -11.53 0.92
C LEU A 67 6.26 -11.53 1.62
N GLY A 68 6.31 -11.92 2.90
CA GLY A 68 7.52 -11.95 3.72
C GLY A 68 8.29 -13.29 3.73
N ALA A 69 8.12 -14.14 2.72
CA ALA A 69 8.79 -15.44 2.60
C ALA A 69 9.90 -15.43 1.53
#